data_AF-A0A1M6TBD6-F1
#
_entry.id   AF-A0A1M6TBD6-F1
#
_cell.length_a   1.000
_cell.length_b   1.000
_cell.length_c   1.000
_cell.angle_alpha   90.00
_cell.angle_beta   90.00
_cell.angle_gamma   90.00
#
_symmetry.space_group_name_H-M   'P 1'
#
loop_
_entity.id
_entity.type
_entity.pdbx_description
1 polymer ?
#
loop_
_entity_poly.entity_id
_entity_poly.type
_entity_poly.pdbx_seq_one_letter_code
_entity_poly.pdbx_strand_id
1 'polypeptide(L)'
;MKKLLFTVFTALSFIGCSNHDDNNTQTTNNPVATQYFHPPTWIQGKWQKDGTALYKFTNDDFYTIAGSIETSYKSILEQGASLGVSSSVPENISETVYEFTMKSGSTNAEYKFKKISSTKIEWVNYPYASTVGAFYLTKQ
;
A
#
# COMPACT_ATOMS: atom_id res chain seq x y z
N MET A 1 32.48 63.32 -39.04
CA MET A 1 31.42 62.96 -40.00
C MET A 1 30.52 61.91 -39.36
N LYS A 2 29.21 62.17 -39.34
CA LYS A 2 28.17 61.31 -38.77
C LYS A 2 28.04 60.01 -39.57
N LYS A 3 27.65 58.92 -38.91
CA LYS A 3 26.53 58.05 -39.31
C LYS A 3 26.20 57.05 -38.19
N LEU A 4 25.12 57.35 -37.47
CA LEU A 4 24.26 56.39 -36.80
C LEU A 4 23.82 55.32 -37.81
N LEU A 5 23.49 54.11 -37.34
CA LEU A 5 22.26 53.39 -37.71
C LEU A 5 21.99 52.24 -36.72
N PHE A 6 20.83 52.34 -36.05
CA PHE A 6 20.09 51.29 -35.33
C PHE A 6 19.58 50.21 -36.31
N THR A 7 19.18 49.02 -35.81
CA THR A 7 17.99 48.20 -36.20
C THR A 7 18.16 46.77 -35.60
N VAL A 8 17.50 46.40 -34.49
CA VAL A 8 16.16 45.76 -34.28
C VAL A 8 16.18 44.22 -34.29
N PHE A 9 15.66 43.68 -33.18
CA PHE A 9 15.28 42.29 -32.88
C PHE A 9 14.15 41.79 -33.79
N THR A 10 14.18 40.51 -34.19
CA THR A 10 12.95 39.79 -34.57
C THR A 10 13.05 38.34 -34.13
N ALA A 11 12.07 37.93 -33.34
CA ALA A 11 11.90 36.60 -32.78
C ALA A 11 11.53 35.57 -33.87
N LEU A 12 12.07 34.36 -33.71
CA LEU A 12 11.68 33.21 -34.53
C LEU A 12 10.36 32.62 -34.01
N SER A 13 9.39 32.47 -34.91
CA SER A 13 8.21 31.62 -34.74
C SER A 13 8.12 30.70 -35.93
N PHE A 14 8.28 29.39 -35.69
CA PHE A 14 8.07 28.25 -36.60
C PHE A 14 8.13 27.01 -35.69
N ILE A 15 7.25 26.01 -35.66
CA ILE A 15 6.23 25.49 -36.59
C ILE A 15 5.28 24.62 -35.73
N GLY A 16 3.98 24.64 -36.07
CA GLY A 16 3.04 23.60 -35.66
C GLY A 16 3.07 22.39 -36.60
N CYS A 17 3.00 21.19 -36.04
CA CYS A 17 2.70 19.93 -36.72
C CYS A 17 1.46 19.36 -36.01
N SER A 18 0.26 19.53 -36.55
CA SER A 18 -0.45 18.61 -37.46
C SER A 18 -0.83 17.28 -36.81
N ASN A 19 -2.14 17.12 -36.58
CA ASN A 19 -2.80 15.87 -36.20
C ASN A 19 -2.41 14.73 -37.16
N HIS A 20 -2.01 13.60 -36.58
CA HIS A 20 -2.17 12.29 -37.18
C HIS A 20 -2.85 11.40 -36.14
N ASP A 21 -4.09 11.02 -36.44
CA ASP A 21 -4.81 9.95 -35.75
C ASP A 21 -4.11 8.63 -36.09
N ASP A 22 -3.36 8.11 -35.14
CA ASP A 22 -3.06 6.69 -35.09
C ASP A 22 -3.45 6.16 -33.71
N ASN A 23 -4.38 5.23 -33.77
CA ASN A 23 -4.91 4.44 -32.67
C ASN A 23 -3.77 3.70 -31.95
N ASN A 24 -3.14 4.38 -31.00
CA ASN A 24 -2.26 3.76 -30.04
C ASN A 24 -2.91 3.91 -28.68
N THR A 25 -3.68 2.90 -28.28
CA THR A 25 -3.92 2.63 -26.88
C THR A 25 -2.56 2.51 -26.21
N GLN A 26 -2.02 3.63 -25.72
CA GLN A 26 -1.05 3.61 -24.66
C GLN A 26 -1.79 3.00 -23.47
N THR A 27 -1.80 1.67 -23.41
CA THR A 27 -1.65 0.97 -22.15
C THR A 27 -0.44 1.59 -21.51
N THR A 28 -0.68 2.57 -20.64
CA THR A 28 0.25 2.93 -19.61
C THR A 28 0.51 1.63 -18.87
N ASN A 29 1.61 0.98 -19.23
CA ASN A 29 2.25 -0.03 -18.41
C ASN A 29 2.71 0.71 -17.14
N ASN A 30 1.76 1.06 -16.27
CA ASN A 30 2.04 1.45 -14.92
C ASN A 30 2.70 0.23 -14.30
N PRO A 31 3.98 0.31 -13.87
CA PRO A 31 4.60 -0.80 -13.21
C PRO A 31 3.84 -1.03 -11.91
N VAL A 32 2.98 -2.05 -11.86
CA VAL A 32 2.44 -2.62 -10.62
C VAL A 32 3.59 -3.40 -9.98
N ALA A 33 4.60 -2.68 -9.53
CA ALA A 33 5.80 -3.24 -8.91
C ALA A 33 6.02 -2.67 -7.50
N THR A 34 4.98 -2.12 -6.87
CA THR A 34 5.03 -1.75 -5.46
C THR A 34 4.47 -2.91 -4.64
N GLN A 35 5.36 -3.68 -4.03
CA GLN A 35 5.01 -4.53 -2.90
C GLN A 35 4.32 -3.64 -1.84
N TYR A 36 3.12 -4.04 -1.41
CA TYR A 36 2.32 -3.24 -0.47
C TYR A 36 2.77 -3.47 0.98
N PHE A 37 2.92 -4.73 1.39
CA PHE A 37 3.25 -5.08 2.77
C PHE A 37 4.69 -5.58 2.88
N HIS A 38 5.39 -5.24 3.96
CA HIS A 38 6.71 -5.77 4.29
C HIS A 38 6.72 -6.37 5.71
N PRO A 39 5.93 -7.42 6.01
CA PRO A 39 5.83 -7.95 7.37
C PRO A 39 7.18 -8.50 7.85
N PRO A 40 7.68 -8.09 9.03
CA PRO A 40 8.94 -8.58 9.55
C PRO A 40 8.87 -10.08 9.87
N THR A 41 9.99 -10.79 9.77
CA THR A 41 10.05 -12.26 9.92
C THR A 41 9.42 -12.78 11.21
N TRP A 42 9.48 -12.01 12.30
CA TRP A 42 8.91 -12.41 13.59
C TRP A 42 7.37 -12.50 13.58
N ILE A 43 6.67 -11.75 12.71
CA ILE A 43 5.21 -11.78 12.64
C ILE A 43 4.68 -12.71 11.54
N GLN A 44 5.53 -13.17 10.62
CA GLN A 44 5.13 -14.09 9.56
C GLN A 44 4.58 -15.42 10.11
N GLY A 45 3.53 -15.94 9.49
CA GLY A 45 2.79 -17.13 9.92
C GLY A 45 1.31 -16.87 10.20
N LYS A 46 0.61 -17.91 10.66
CA LYS A 46 -0.80 -17.85 11.05
C LYS A 46 -0.96 -17.58 12.55
N TRP A 47 -1.91 -16.71 12.88
CA TRP A 47 -2.19 -16.25 14.23
C TRP A 47 -3.65 -16.52 14.59
N GLN A 48 -3.85 -17.07 15.77
CA GLN A 48 -5.14 -17.55 16.25
C GLN A 48 -5.49 -16.97 17.62
N LYS A 49 -6.79 -16.92 17.90
CA LYS A 49 -7.36 -16.71 19.23
C LYS A 49 -8.20 -17.93 19.57
N ASP A 50 -7.92 -18.56 20.70
CA ASP A 50 -8.67 -19.71 21.23
C ASP A 50 -8.90 -20.82 20.18
N GLY A 51 -7.85 -21.15 19.41
CA GLY A 51 -7.89 -22.17 18.36
C GLY A 51 -8.52 -21.73 17.04
N THR A 52 -9.02 -20.48 16.94
CA THR A 52 -9.57 -19.92 15.72
C THR A 52 -8.55 -19.02 15.05
N ALA A 53 -8.10 -19.38 13.84
CA ALA A 53 -7.19 -18.56 13.05
C ALA A 53 -7.90 -17.27 12.59
N LEU A 54 -7.25 -16.13 12.76
CA LEU A 54 -7.79 -14.80 12.45
C LEU A 54 -6.94 -14.06 11.43
N TYR A 55 -5.62 -14.25 11.46
CA TYR A 55 -4.69 -13.52 10.62
C TYR A 55 -3.59 -14.42 10.07
N LYS A 56 -3.10 -14.08 8.87
CA LYS A 56 -1.87 -14.65 8.29
C LYS A 56 -1.00 -13.52 7.77
N PHE A 57 0.30 -13.59 8.06
CA PHE A 57 1.29 -12.71 7.47
C PHE A 57 2.25 -13.55 6.63
N THR A 58 2.50 -13.10 5.40
CA THR A 58 3.54 -13.66 4.53
C THR A 58 4.65 -12.62 4.36
N ASN A 59 5.62 -12.85 3.47
CA ASN A 59 6.68 -11.88 3.23
C ASN A 59 6.19 -10.61 2.51
N ASP A 60 5.02 -10.64 1.86
CA ASP A 60 4.52 -9.54 1.03
C ASP A 60 3.01 -9.29 1.14
N ASP A 61 2.31 -9.94 2.07
CA ASP A 61 0.86 -9.88 2.18
C ASP A 61 0.35 -10.09 3.61
N PHE A 62 -0.82 -9.50 3.87
CA PHE A 62 -1.60 -9.61 5.10
C PHE A 62 -2.96 -10.22 4.76
N TYR A 63 -3.41 -11.17 5.58
CA TYR A 63 -4.69 -11.82 5.41
C TYR A 63 -5.54 -11.72 6.67
N THR A 64 -6.85 -11.54 6.46
CA THR A 64 -7.86 -11.93 7.45
C THR A 64 -8.37 -13.34 7.14
N ILE A 65 -8.73 -14.06 8.19
CA ILE A 65 -9.25 -15.43 8.12
C ILE A 65 -10.61 -15.46 8.79
N ALA A 66 -11.62 -15.94 8.08
CA ALA A 66 -12.97 -16.15 8.58
C ALA A 66 -13.44 -17.56 8.21
N GLY A 67 -13.38 -18.48 9.17
CA GLY A 67 -13.63 -19.90 8.91
C GLY A 67 -12.58 -20.48 7.94
N SER A 68 -13.02 -21.00 6.79
CA SER A 68 -12.16 -21.55 5.75
C SER A 68 -11.70 -20.51 4.70
N ILE A 69 -12.16 -19.26 4.81
CA ILE A 69 -11.88 -18.21 3.83
C ILE A 69 -10.67 -17.39 4.31
N GLU A 70 -9.63 -17.34 3.50
CA GLU A 70 -8.48 -16.44 3.69
C GLU A 70 -8.56 -15.31 2.65
N THR A 71 -8.57 -14.05 3.11
CA THR A 71 -8.68 -12.87 2.24
C THR A 71 -7.33 -12.19 2.12
N SER A 72 -6.73 -12.15 0.92
CA SER A 72 -5.48 -11.43 0.63
C SER A 72 -5.74 -9.94 0.48
N TYR A 73 -5.11 -9.12 1.32
CA TYR A 73 -5.21 -7.66 1.17
C TYR A 73 -4.29 -7.12 0.07
N LYS A 74 -3.17 -7.79 -0.24
CA LYS A 74 -2.38 -7.49 -1.44
C LYS A 74 -3.25 -7.57 -2.69
N SER A 75 -3.98 -8.67 -2.87
CA SER A 75 -4.84 -8.88 -4.04
C SER A 75 -5.95 -7.83 -4.15
N ILE A 76 -6.56 -7.45 -3.01
CA ILE A 76 -7.58 -6.39 -2.97
C ILE A 76 -6.99 -5.04 -3.40
N LEU A 77 -5.81 -4.68 -2.89
CA LEU A 77 -5.15 -3.42 -3.23
C LEU A 77 -4.69 -3.39 -4.69
N GLU A 78 -4.15 -4.49 -5.21
CA GLU A 78 -3.79 -4.64 -6.62
C GLU A 78 -5.02 -4.51 -7.54
N GLN A 79 -6.13 -5.15 -7.17
CA GLN A 79 -7.38 -5.03 -7.91
C GLN A 79 -7.88 -3.57 -7.89
N GLY A 80 -7.90 -2.91 -6.72
CA GLY A 80 -8.28 -1.50 -6.62
C GLY A 80 -7.40 -0.60 -7.49
N ALA A 81 -6.08 -0.79 -7.45
CA ALA A 81 -5.14 -0.05 -8.28
C ALA A 81 -5.39 -0.27 -9.77
N SER A 82 -5.72 -1.50 -10.20
CA SER A 82 -6.08 -1.80 -11.60
C SER A 82 -7.34 -1.08 -12.07
N LEU A 83 -8.23 -0.72 -11.15
CA LEU A 83 -9.44 0.05 -11.40
C LEU A 83 -9.23 1.57 -11.24
N GLY A 84 -8.00 2.03 -11.04
CA GLY A 84 -7.65 3.44 -10.86
C GLY A 84 -7.85 3.97 -9.45
N VAL A 85 -8.07 3.10 -8.45
CA VAL A 85 -8.19 3.50 -7.04
C VAL A 85 -6.79 3.69 -6.45
N SER A 86 -6.53 4.88 -5.89
CA SER A 86 -5.28 5.14 -5.17
C SER A 86 -5.13 4.20 -3.98
N SER A 87 -4.03 3.45 -3.95
CA SER A 87 -3.78 2.42 -2.94
C SER A 87 -2.37 2.54 -2.38
N SER A 88 -2.21 2.47 -1.06
CA SER A 88 -0.91 2.49 -0.39
C SER A 88 -0.98 1.84 0.99
N VAL A 89 0.16 1.36 1.50
CA VAL A 89 0.28 0.82 2.85
C VAL A 89 1.52 1.43 3.51
N PRO A 90 1.43 2.61 4.15
CA PRO A 90 2.47 3.07 5.05
C PRO A 90 2.64 2.12 6.23
N GLU A 91 3.90 1.82 6.56
CA GLU A 91 4.28 0.87 7.60
C GLU A 91 5.26 1.51 8.60
N ASN A 92 5.14 1.11 9.86
CA ASN A 92 6.09 1.35 10.92
C ASN A 92 6.57 -0.02 11.44
N ILE A 93 7.83 -0.34 11.14
CA ILE A 93 8.41 -1.66 11.34
C ILE A 93 9.58 -1.57 12.32
N SER A 94 9.56 -2.40 13.36
CA SER A 94 10.66 -2.56 14.30
C SER A 94 10.78 -4.02 14.76
N GLU A 95 11.73 -4.28 15.66
CA GLU A 95 11.93 -5.61 16.25
C GLU A 95 10.77 -6.07 17.15
N THR A 96 9.95 -5.14 17.63
CA THR A 96 8.87 -5.40 18.60
C THR A 96 7.50 -4.89 18.20
N VAL A 97 7.41 -4.05 17.17
CA VAL A 97 6.15 -3.47 16.69
C VAL A 97 6.08 -3.59 15.17
N TYR A 98 4.92 -4.02 14.67
CA TYR A 98 4.55 -3.93 13.27
C TYR A 98 3.20 -3.23 13.17
N GLU A 99 3.21 -2.07 12.55
CA GLU A 99 2.05 -1.20 12.40
C GLU A 99 1.91 -0.80 10.94
N PHE A 100 0.70 -0.86 10.41
CA PHE A 100 0.44 -0.52 9.02
C PHE A 100 -0.96 0.06 8.87
N THR A 101 -1.13 0.93 7.87
CA THR A 101 -2.42 1.48 7.49
C THR A 101 -2.71 1.16 6.03
N MET A 102 -3.68 0.30 5.76
CA MET A 102 -4.15 0.07 4.40
C MET A 102 -5.01 1.26 3.97
N LYS A 103 -4.58 1.96 2.92
CA LYS A 103 -5.32 3.07 2.30
C LYS A 103 -5.78 2.64 0.91
N SER A 104 -7.09 2.73 0.65
CA SER A 104 -7.69 2.44 -0.66
C SER A 104 -8.83 3.42 -0.90
N GLY A 105 -8.61 4.37 -1.81
CA GLY A 105 -9.52 5.49 -2.02
C GLY A 105 -9.73 6.30 -0.73
N SER A 106 -10.98 6.43 -0.29
CA SER A 106 -11.35 7.12 0.97
C SER A 106 -11.33 6.20 2.20
N THR A 107 -11.07 4.91 2.03
CA THR A 107 -11.13 3.91 3.10
C THR A 107 -9.75 3.69 3.68
N ASN A 108 -9.67 3.69 5.01
CA ASN A 108 -8.46 3.38 5.76
C ASN A 108 -8.72 2.27 6.79
N ALA A 109 -7.80 1.35 6.94
CA ALA A 109 -7.80 0.35 8.00
C ALA A 109 -6.41 0.25 8.63
N GLU A 110 -6.33 0.48 9.93
CA GLU A 110 -5.08 0.52 10.68
C GLU A 110 -4.95 -0.71 11.59
N TYR A 111 -3.78 -1.33 11.59
CA TYR A 111 -3.46 -2.44 12.47
C TYR A 111 -2.11 -2.19 13.15
N LYS A 112 -2.06 -2.48 14.44
CA LYS A 112 -0.85 -2.37 15.26
C LYS A 112 -0.66 -3.65 16.07
N PHE A 113 0.42 -4.36 15.79
CA PHE A 113 0.81 -5.57 16.49
C PHE A 113 2.09 -5.36 17.29
N LYS A 114 2.11 -5.87 18.51
CA LYS A 114 3.28 -5.88 19.38
C LYS A 114 3.74 -7.31 19.64
N LYS A 115 5.03 -7.56 19.46
CA LYS A 115 5.69 -8.83 19.77
C LYS A 115 5.78 -9.01 21.28
N ILE A 116 5.23 -10.11 21.80
CA ILE A 116 5.38 -10.53 23.20
C ILE A 116 6.41 -11.67 23.29
N SER A 117 6.35 -12.62 22.35
CA SER A 117 7.34 -13.68 22.17
C SER A 117 7.35 -14.14 20.70
N SER A 118 8.11 -15.18 20.35
CA SER A 118 8.08 -15.78 19.00
C SER A 118 6.74 -16.43 18.65
N THR A 119 5.90 -16.73 19.65
CA THR A 119 4.62 -17.44 19.51
C THR A 119 3.43 -16.65 20.07
N LYS A 120 3.64 -15.40 20.50
CA LYS A 120 2.59 -14.55 21.07
C LYS A 120 2.76 -13.10 20.63
N ILE A 121 1.67 -12.50 20.16
CA ILE A 121 1.57 -11.07 19.84
C ILE A 121 0.33 -10.47 20.52
N GLU A 122 0.32 -9.15 20.63
CA GLU A 122 -0.81 -8.34 21.05
C GLU A 122 -1.31 -7.52 19.86
N TRP A 123 -2.62 -7.51 19.61
CA TRP A 123 -3.26 -6.54 18.73
C TRP A 123 -3.60 -5.28 19.54
N VAL A 124 -2.71 -4.30 19.45
CA VAL A 124 -2.68 -3.13 20.34
C VAL A 124 -3.85 -2.18 20.09
N ASN A 125 -4.22 -1.97 18.82
CA ASN A 125 -5.32 -1.08 18.43
C ASN A 125 -6.62 -1.87 18.17
N TYR A 126 -6.85 -2.94 18.93
CA TYR A 126 -8.09 -3.70 18.84
C TYR A 126 -9.31 -2.81 19.20
N PRO A 127 -10.33 -2.69 18.32
CA PRO A 127 -11.43 -1.74 18.52
C PRO A 127 -12.23 -1.92 19.81
N TYR A 128 -12.22 -3.11 20.40
CA TYR A 128 -12.98 -3.43 21.62
C TYR A 128 -12.09 -3.60 22.86
N ALA A 129 -10.84 -3.12 22.82
CA ALA A 129 -9.89 -3.24 23.93
C ALA A 129 -10.40 -2.64 25.25
N SER A 130 -11.22 -1.59 25.20
CA SER A 130 -11.85 -0.99 26.40
C SER A 130 -12.83 -1.93 27.11
N THR A 131 -13.36 -2.91 26.39
CA THR A 131 -14.39 -3.85 26.90
C THR A 131 -13.78 -5.19 27.31
N VAL A 132 -12.82 -5.69 26.53
CA VAL A 132 -12.25 -7.04 26.74
C VAL A 132 -10.80 -7.04 27.24
N GLY A 133 -10.18 -5.87 27.38
CA GLY A 133 -8.77 -5.73 27.69
C GLY A 133 -7.86 -6.03 26.49
N ALA A 134 -6.60 -6.32 26.79
CA ALA A 134 -5.57 -6.60 25.78
C ALA A 134 -5.92 -7.85 24.95
N PHE A 135 -5.84 -7.72 23.62
CA PHE A 135 -6.19 -8.78 22.69
C PHE A 135 -4.94 -9.51 22.23
N TYR A 136 -4.73 -10.73 22.75
CA TYR A 136 -3.55 -11.54 22.41
C TYR A 136 -3.87 -12.60 21.35
N LEU A 137 -2.93 -12.80 20.44
CA LEU A 137 -2.94 -13.88 19.46
C LEU A 137 -1.77 -14.81 19.73
N THR A 138 -1.98 -16.10 19.51
CA THR A 138 -0.92 -17.11 19.53
C THR A 138 -0.64 -17.62 18.12
N LYS A 139 0.59 -18.04 17.89
CA LYS A 139 0.96 -18.65 16.61
C LYS A 139 0.32 -20.04 16.50
N GLN A 140 -0.25 -20.34 15.33
CA GLN A 140 -0.78 -21.66 15.00
C GLN A 140 0.35 -22.65 14.70
#